data_AF-A0A535JYW6-F1
#
_entry.id   AF-A0A535JYW6-F1
#
_cell.length_a   1.000
_cell.length_b   1.000
_cell.length_c   1.000
_cell.angle_alpha   90.00
_cell.angle_beta   90.00
_cell.angle_gamma   90.00
#
_symmetry.space_group_name_H-M   'P 1'
#
loop_
_entity.id
_entity.type
_entity.pdbx_description
1 polymer ?
#
loop_
_entity_poly.entity_id
_entity_poly.type
_entity_poly.pdbx_seq_one_letter_code
_entity_poly.pdbx_strand_id
1 'polypeptide(L)'
;VAKYPDLKVIMAPTTVGIAAAAKAMQDANMCGKVKISGLGLPSEMVSYTMNGCAPQFALWSFVDLGYLTYYTSYMLATGAIKGTEGEKFEAGRLGTFTITKDPTRSAGLRVLMGPF
;
A
#
# COMPACT_ATOMS: atom_id res chain seq x y z
N VAL A 1 22.46 10.78 -5.87
CA VAL A 1 23.66 9.91 -5.99
C VAL A 1 24.96 10.69 -5.82
N ALA A 2 25.06 11.95 -6.23
CA ALA A 2 26.27 12.77 -6.03
C ALA A 2 26.82 12.80 -4.59
N LYS A 3 25.95 12.73 -3.57
CA LYS A 3 26.33 12.67 -2.13
C LYS A 3 26.56 11.25 -1.59
N TYR A 4 26.01 10.23 -2.25
CA TYR A 4 26.04 8.84 -1.80
C TYR A 4 26.43 7.96 -2.99
N PRO A 5 27.73 7.80 -3.26
CA PRO A 5 28.22 7.10 -4.46
C PRO A 5 27.91 5.60 -4.47
N ASP A 6 27.79 4.99 -3.28
CA ASP A 6 27.52 3.54 -3.13
C ASP A 6 26.03 3.20 -3.00
N LEU A 7 25.14 4.18 -3.19
CA LEU A 7 23.70 3.96 -3.10
C LEU A 7 23.24 2.87 -4.07
N LYS A 8 22.53 1.85 -3.58
CA LYS A 8 22.01 0.74 -4.38
C LYS A 8 20.50 0.76 -4.56
N VAL A 9 19.77 1.29 -3.59
CA VAL A 9 18.31 1.31 -3.59
C VAL A 9 17.79 2.64 -3.03
N ILE A 10 16.74 3.17 -3.64
CA ILE A 10 15.91 4.24 -3.09
C ILE A 10 14.54 3.66 -2.73
N MET A 11 14.18 3.75 -1.44
CA MET A 11 12.86 3.38 -0.93
C MET A 11 12.00 4.65 -0.79
N ALA A 12 10.99 4.79 -1.65
CA ALA A 12 10.09 5.94 -1.66
C ALA A 12 8.67 5.52 -1.24
N PRO A 13 8.30 5.63 0.05
CA PRO A 13 6.98 5.23 0.55
C PRO A 13 5.89 6.27 0.22
N THR A 14 5.94 6.88 -0.97
CA THR A 14 4.97 7.85 -1.46
C THR A 14 4.83 7.70 -2.98
N THR A 15 3.60 7.82 -3.49
CA THR A 15 3.30 7.66 -4.92
C THR A 15 4.02 8.69 -5.79
N VAL A 16 4.07 9.94 -5.34
CA VAL A 16 4.80 11.01 -6.04
C VAL A 16 6.32 10.79 -5.95
N GLY A 17 6.81 10.34 -4.79
CA GLY A 17 8.24 10.16 -4.55
C GLY A 17 8.83 9.03 -5.39
N ILE A 18 8.13 7.90 -5.52
CA ILE A 18 8.61 6.75 -6.29
C ILE A 18 8.70 7.08 -7.79
N ALA A 19 7.69 7.76 -8.33
CA ALA A 19 7.68 8.18 -9.73
C ALA A 19 8.79 9.21 -10.01
N ALA A 20 8.95 10.20 -9.14
CA ALA A 20 10.00 11.20 -9.25
C ALA A 20 11.42 10.58 -9.15
N ALA A 21 11.62 9.65 -8.21
CA ALA A 21 12.89 8.95 -8.05
C ALA A 21 13.22 8.06 -9.26
N ALA A 22 12.24 7.31 -9.76
CA ALA A 22 12.40 6.47 -10.95
C ALA A 22 12.75 7.31 -12.19
N LYS A 23 12.03 8.44 -12.40
CA LYS A 23 12.34 9.39 -13.46
C LYS A 23 13.75 9.96 -13.35
N ALA A 24 14.15 10.42 -12.17
CA ALA A 24 15.47 11.00 -11.96
C ALA A 24 16.61 9.99 -12.23
N MET A 25 16.43 8.73 -11.85
CA MET A 25 17.43 7.69 -12.12
C MET A 25 17.42 7.26 -13.59
N GLN A 26 16.26 7.29 -14.26
CA GLN A 26 16.17 7.04 -15.70
C GLN A 26 16.85 8.13 -16.51
N ASP A 27 16.55 9.40 -16.23
CA ASP A 27 17.13 10.55 -16.92
C ASP A 27 18.66 10.61 -16.70
N ALA A 28 19.14 10.16 -15.54
CA ALA A 28 20.57 10.04 -15.23
C ALA A 28 21.22 8.72 -15.73
N ASN A 29 20.48 7.86 -16.44
CA ASN A 29 20.92 6.53 -16.89
C ASN A 29 21.51 5.65 -15.77
N MET A 30 20.97 5.77 -14.56
CA MET A 30 21.43 5.09 -13.34
C MET A 30 20.56 3.90 -12.92
N CYS A 31 19.51 3.56 -13.66
CA CYS A 31 18.59 2.45 -13.36
C CYS A 31 19.28 1.08 -13.27
N GLY A 32 20.46 0.90 -13.87
CA GLY A 32 21.27 -0.30 -13.72
C GLY A 32 22.07 -0.38 -12.40
N LYS A 33 22.33 0.77 -11.76
CA LYS A 33 23.15 0.89 -10.54
C LYS A 33 22.33 1.13 -9.28
N VAL A 34 21.26 1.92 -9.39
CA VAL A 34 20.36 2.26 -8.30
C VAL A 34 18.96 1.80 -8.68
N LYS A 35 18.40 0.89 -7.88
CA LYS A 35 17.02 0.44 -8.03
C LYS A 35 16.07 1.29 -7.21
N ILE A 36 14.83 1.38 -7.65
CA ILE A 36 13.78 2.12 -6.95
C ILE A 36 12.71 1.13 -6.50
N SER A 37 12.22 1.30 -5.28
CA SER A 37 11.05 0.57 -4.77
C SER A 37 10.29 1.47 -3.78
N GLY A 38 9.12 1.02 -3.34
CA GLY A 38 8.26 1.80 -2.44
C GLY A 38 6.78 1.62 -2.76
N LEU A 39 6.02 2.71 -2.60
CA LEU A 39 4.57 2.72 -2.78
C LEU A 39 4.19 3.53 -4.04
N GLY A 40 3.69 2.86 -5.07
CA GLY A 40 3.46 3.48 -6.38
C GLY A 40 2.16 3.05 -7.06
N LEU A 41 1.55 3.95 -7.82
CA LEU A 41 0.39 3.63 -8.63
C LEU A 41 0.81 2.78 -9.85
N PRO A 42 0.17 1.63 -10.11
CA PRO A 42 0.55 0.78 -11.23
C PRO A 42 0.56 1.50 -12.59
N SER A 43 -0.40 2.41 -12.82
CA SER A 43 -0.50 3.21 -14.04
C SER A 43 0.70 4.14 -14.25
N GLU A 44 1.30 4.65 -13.18
CA GLU A 44 2.44 5.56 -13.24
C GLU A 44 3.78 4.82 -13.24
N MET A 45 3.81 3.60 -12.68
CA MET A 45 5.01 2.81 -12.49
C MET A 45 5.30 1.79 -13.60
N VAL A 46 4.33 1.51 -14.48
CA VAL A 46 4.44 0.46 -15.51
C VAL A 46 5.67 0.63 -16.41
N SER A 47 5.94 1.84 -16.89
CA SER A 47 7.09 2.12 -17.75
C SER A 47 8.42 1.92 -17.03
N TYR A 48 8.50 2.35 -15.76
CA TYR A 48 9.66 2.19 -14.89
C TYR A 48 9.88 0.74 -14.43
N THR A 49 8.81 -0.06 -14.41
CA THR A 49 8.89 -1.49 -14.11
C THR A 49 9.45 -2.24 -15.31
N MET A 50 8.89 -1.98 -16.50
CA MET A 50 9.31 -2.62 -17.75
C MET A 50 10.73 -2.25 -18.17
N ASN A 51 11.20 -1.04 -17.86
CA ASN A 51 12.59 -0.63 -18.11
C ASN A 51 13.57 -1.07 -17.00
N GLY A 52 13.09 -1.77 -15.98
CA GLY A 52 13.90 -2.34 -14.89
C GLY A 52 14.44 -1.33 -13.88
N CYS A 53 14.00 -0.07 -13.92
CA CYS A 53 14.40 0.95 -12.95
C CYS A 53 13.72 0.73 -11.58
N ALA A 54 12.44 0.37 -11.60
CA ALA A 54 11.63 0.04 -10.44
C ALA A 54 10.98 -1.35 -10.59
N PRO A 55 11.77 -2.43 -10.48
CA PRO A 55 11.32 -3.78 -10.83
C PRO A 55 10.20 -4.30 -9.92
N GLN A 56 10.14 -3.85 -8.66
CA GLN A 56 9.11 -4.23 -7.71
C GLN A 56 8.72 -3.03 -6.85
N PHE A 57 7.41 -2.85 -6.68
CA PHE A 57 6.80 -1.87 -5.79
C PHE A 57 5.51 -2.47 -5.23
N ALA A 58 5.02 -1.92 -4.13
CA ALA A 58 3.81 -2.40 -3.47
C ALA A 58 2.73 -1.32 -3.48
N LEU A 59 1.47 -1.75 -3.51
CA LEU A 59 0.32 -0.95 -3.13
C LEU A 59 -0.83 -1.90 -2.83
N TRP A 60 -2.01 -1.34 -2.56
CA TRP A 60 -3.24 -2.08 -2.34
C TRP A 60 -4.35 -1.51 -3.22
N SER A 61 -5.43 -2.28 -3.36
CA SER A 61 -6.62 -1.86 -4.09
C SER A 61 -7.38 -0.80 -3.29
N PHE A 62 -7.43 0.43 -3.80
CA PHE A 62 -8.24 1.50 -3.21
C PHE A 62 -9.74 1.21 -3.31
N VAL A 63 -10.16 0.48 -4.35
CA VAL A 63 -11.55 0.09 -4.55
C VAL A 63 -11.98 -0.89 -3.46
N ASP A 64 -11.15 -1.90 -3.17
CA ASP A 64 -11.45 -2.87 -2.12
C ASP A 64 -11.39 -2.21 -0.74
N LEU A 65 -10.45 -1.29 -0.51
CA LEU A 65 -10.34 -0.57 0.76
C LEU A 65 -11.56 0.31 1.02
N GLY A 66 -12.01 1.06 0.00
CA GLY A 66 -13.22 1.87 0.08
C GLY A 66 -14.46 1.01 0.29
N TYR A 67 -14.58 -0.10 -0.44
CA TYR A 67 -15.68 -1.05 -0.32
C TYR A 67 -15.76 -1.64 1.11
N LEU A 68 -14.63 -2.12 1.64
CA LEU A 68 -14.56 -2.65 3.00
C LEU A 68 -14.91 -1.60 4.06
N THR A 69 -14.42 -0.37 3.89
CA THR A 69 -14.68 0.75 4.82
C THR A 69 -16.17 1.06 4.87
N TYR A 70 -16.82 1.14 3.70
CA TYR A 70 -18.25 1.40 3.62
C TYR A 70 -19.08 0.26 4.21
N TYR A 71 -18.76 -0.99 3.88
CA TYR A 71 -19.42 -2.18 4.44
C TYR A 71 -19.33 -2.21 5.96
N THR A 72 -18.12 -2.02 6.50
CA THR A 72 -17.88 -2.02 7.96
C THR A 72 -18.69 -0.91 8.63
N SER A 73 -18.67 0.30 8.05
CA SER A 73 -19.40 1.46 8.59
C SER A 73 -20.92 1.25 8.56
N TYR A 74 -21.45 0.66 7.48
CA TYR A 74 -22.86 0.33 7.35
C TYR A 74 -23.30 -0.72 8.37
N MET A 75 -22.50 -1.77 8.58
CA MET A 75 -22.82 -2.82 9.55
C MET A 75 -22.77 -2.30 10.99
N LEU A 76 -21.85 -1.38 11.31
CA LEU A 76 -21.83 -0.69 12.60
C LEU A 76 -23.07 0.19 12.79
N ALA A 77 -23.42 0.98 11.76
CA ALA A 77 -24.55 1.91 11.82
C ALA A 77 -25.92 1.21 11.94
N THR A 78 -26.06 0.04 11.32
CA THR A 78 -27.28 -0.78 11.40
C THR A 78 -27.32 -1.68 12.64
N GLY A 79 -26.24 -1.75 13.41
CA GLY A 79 -26.11 -2.66 14.56
C GLY A 79 -25.96 -4.13 14.17
N ALA A 80 -25.69 -4.42 12.89
CA ALA A 80 -25.40 -5.78 12.41
C ALA A 80 -24.08 -6.31 13.01
N ILE A 81 -23.15 -5.42 13.36
CA ILE A 81 -21.98 -5.71 14.20
C ILE A 81 -21.90 -4.70 15.34
N LYS A 82 -21.30 -5.13 16.46
CA LYS A 82 -21.10 -4.30 17.65
C LYS A 82 -19.78 -3.52 17.62
N GLY A 83 -18.83 -3.94 16.78
CA GLY A 83 -17.50 -3.35 16.71
C GLY A 83 -16.56 -3.84 17.81
N THR A 84 -16.72 -5.06 18.29
CA THR A 84 -15.91 -5.61 19.39
C THR A 84 -14.76 -6.47 18.88
N GLU A 85 -13.67 -6.56 19.65
CA GLU A 85 -12.55 -7.44 19.31
C GLU A 85 -12.99 -8.90 19.14
N GLY A 86 -12.48 -9.56 18.10
CA GLY A 86 -12.79 -10.95 17.77
C GLY A 86 -14.09 -11.13 16.99
N GLU A 87 -14.90 -10.07 16.85
CA GLU A 87 -16.11 -10.11 16.03
C GLU A 87 -15.77 -10.29 14.55
N LYS A 88 -16.49 -11.20 13.90
CA LYS A 88 -16.33 -11.52 12.48
C LYS A 88 -17.54 -11.06 11.69
N PHE A 89 -17.31 -10.59 10.49
CA PHE A 89 -18.39 -10.18 9.59
C PHE A 89 -18.02 -10.44 8.13
N GLU A 90 -19.04 -10.57 7.29
CA GLU A 90 -18.88 -10.82 5.86
C GLU A 90 -19.00 -9.52 5.07
N ALA A 91 -17.91 -9.07 4.46
CA ALA A 91 -17.84 -7.87 3.65
C ALA A 91 -18.14 -8.20 2.17
N GLY A 92 -19.30 -8.80 1.90
CA GLY A 92 -19.75 -9.14 0.54
C GLY A 92 -18.69 -9.92 -0.26
N ARG A 93 -18.31 -9.39 -1.44
CA ARG A 93 -17.34 -10.06 -2.33
C ARG A 93 -15.93 -10.22 -1.75
N LEU A 94 -15.59 -9.49 -0.68
CA LEU A 94 -14.28 -9.56 -0.04
C LEU A 94 -14.21 -10.69 1.00
N GLY A 95 -15.34 -11.36 1.29
CA GLY A 95 -15.41 -12.48 2.24
C GLY A 95 -15.40 -12.03 3.70
N THR A 96 -14.92 -12.90 4.58
CA THR A 96 -15.00 -12.70 6.03
C THR A 96 -13.79 -11.93 6.57
N PHE A 97 -14.05 -10.89 7.35
CA PHE A 97 -13.05 -10.15 8.12
C PHE A 97 -13.24 -10.31 9.61
N THR A 98 -12.17 -10.08 10.37
CA THR A 98 -12.17 -10.11 11.84
C THR A 98 -11.72 -8.76 12.37
N ILE A 99 -12.43 -8.23 13.35
CA ILE A 99 -12.03 -7.04 14.10
C ILE A 99 -10.94 -7.46 15.10
N THR A 100 -9.78 -6.83 15.01
CA THR A 100 -8.61 -7.15 15.83
C THR A 100 -8.05 -5.90 16.50
N LYS A 101 -7.23 -6.05 17.54
CA LYS A 101 -6.49 -4.92 18.11
C LYS A 101 -5.55 -4.31 17.08
N ASP A 102 -5.47 -2.99 17.11
CA ASP A 102 -4.45 -2.25 16.41
C ASP A 102 -3.13 -2.32 17.21
N PRO A 103 -2.06 -2.92 16.68
CA PRO A 103 -0.78 -3.02 17.38
C PRO A 103 -0.10 -1.65 17.58
N THR A 104 -0.56 -0.61 16.87
CA THR A 104 0.01 0.74 16.91
C THR A 104 -0.77 1.70 17.79
N ARG A 105 -1.95 1.31 18.30
CA ARG A 105 -2.85 2.17 19.09
C ARG A 105 -3.39 1.41 20.30
N SER A 106 -3.12 1.92 21.50
CA SER A 106 -3.49 1.27 22.77
C SER A 106 -5.00 1.00 22.95
N ALA A 107 -5.87 1.83 22.36
CA ALA A 107 -7.32 1.67 22.39
C ALA A 107 -7.94 1.48 20.99
N GLY A 108 -7.13 1.15 19.98
CA GLY A 108 -7.60 1.01 18.59
C GLY A 108 -8.04 -0.41 18.25
N LEU A 109 -9.18 -0.53 17.58
CA LEU A 109 -9.56 -1.73 16.83
C LEU A 109 -9.39 -1.47 15.34
N ARG A 110 -9.08 -2.52 14.58
CA ARG A 110 -8.90 -2.46 13.14
C ARG A 110 -9.53 -3.65 12.42
N VAL A 111 -9.94 -3.40 11.19
CA VAL A 111 -10.24 -4.42 10.18
C VAL A 111 -9.08 -4.40 9.19
N LEU A 112 -8.33 -5.51 9.10
CA LEU A 112 -7.17 -5.60 8.22
C LEU A 112 -7.59 -6.18 6.86
N MET A 113 -7.43 -5.40 5.79
CA MET A 113 -7.86 -5.81 4.45
C MET A 113 -7.00 -6.95 3.85
N GLY A 114 -5.73 -7.06 4.20
CA GLY A 114 -4.88 -8.09 3.63
C GLY A 114 -3.57 -8.32 4.41
N PRO A 115 -2.94 -9.48 4.21
CA PRO A 115 -1.55 -9.71 4.57
C PRO A 115 -0.69 -8.99 3.53
N PHE A 116 -0.41 -7.71 3.74
CA PHE A 116 0.54 -6.98 2.91
C PHE A 116 1.96 -7.22 3.43
#